data_AF-A0A9W7CCV8-F1
#
_entry.id   AF-A0A9W7CCV8-F1
#
_cell.length_a   1.000
_cell.length_b   1.000
_cell.length_c   1.000
_cell.angle_alpha   90.00
_cell.angle_beta   90.00
_cell.angle_gamma   90.00
#
_symmetry.space_group_name_H-M   'P 1'
#
loop_
_entity.id
_entity.type
_entity.pdbx_description
1 polymer ?
#
loop_
_entity_poly.entity_id
_entity_poly.type
_entity_poly.pdbx_seq_one_letter_code
_entity_poly.pdbx_strand_id
1 'polypeptide(L)'
;MAALAASTESFPTSTRFRSACRILTTFPLPSFSSVLKRLSSRVHLRSSTYFTPSESSSLASQFGVTPLELSDCLNACGYALEQCAYSSVGGEGLERTLLDAGMGEGHAGAFRRAWEKEGQGIVNNFRDGSGVGTTMVMRGVEWSLGINMGNSGIKNTREATARRWD
;
A
#
# COMPACT_ATOMS: atom_id res chain seq x y z
N MET A 1 23.36 -16.61 18.51
CA MET A 1 23.15 -15.74 17.34
C MET A 1 22.34 -16.50 16.30
N ALA A 2 21.02 -16.48 16.41
CA ALA A 2 20.13 -17.04 15.39
C ALA A 2 19.41 -15.87 14.72
N ALA A 3 19.94 -15.41 13.59
CA ALA A 3 19.21 -14.52 12.71
C ALA A 3 18.14 -15.38 12.03
N LEU A 4 16.93 -15.36 12.59
CA LEU A 4 15.73 -15.79 11.89
C LEU A 4 15.66 -14.97 10.60
N ALA A 5 15.95 -15.61 9.48
CA ALA A 5 15.65 -15.06 8.17
C ALA A 5 14.14 -14.83 8.15
N ALA A 6 13.73 -13.59 8.39
CA ALA A 6 12.42 -13.12 8.00
C ALA A 6 12.34 -13.42 6.50
N SER A 7 11.57 -14.45 6.13
CA SER A 7 11.15 -14.68 4.76
C SER A 7 10.63 -13.34 4.29
N THR A 8 11.45 -12.61 3.53
CA THR A 8 11.07 -11.29 3.04
C THR A 8 10.11 -11.62 1.91
N GLU A 9 8.83 -11.71 2.23
CA GLU A 9 7.78 -12.00 1.28
C GLU A 9 7.73 -10.81 0.31
N SER A 10 8.50 -10.94 -0.78
CA SER A 10 8.58 -9.96 -1.86
C SER A 10 7.83 -10.50 -3.07
N PHE A 11 7.05 -9.66 -3.72
CA PHE A 11 6.35 -10.01 -4.95
C PHE A 11 7.22 -9.71 -6.19
N PRO A 12 7.01 -10.41 -7.32
CA PRO A 12 7.82 -10.20 -8.52
C PRO A 12 7.65 -8.78 -9.08
N THR A 13 8.77 -8.11 -9.38
CA THR A 13 8.77 -6.75 -9.95
C THR A 13 9.20 -6.78 -11.41
N SER A 14 8.33 -6.30 -12.31
CA SER A 14 8.66 -6.18 -13.74
C SER A 14 9.41 -4.89 -14.05
N THR A 15 10.09 -4.82 -15.20
CA THR A 15 10.78 -3.59 -15.65
C THR A 15 9.83 -2.39 -15.71
N ARG A 16 8.59 -2.61 -16.20
CA ARG A 16 7.55 -1.56 -16.26
C ARG A 16 7.14 -1.09 -14.86
N PHE A 17 7.01 -2.02 -13.91
CA PHE A 17 6.72 -1.70 -12.51
C PHE A 17 7.82 -0.85 -11.86
N ARG A 18 9.09 -1.22 -12.09
CA ARG A 18 10.24 -0.46 -11.58
C ARG A 18 10.31 0.95 -12.19
N SER A 19 10.06 1.09 -13.49
CA SER A 19 9.97 2.40 -14.14
C SER A 19 8.88 3.26 -13.53
N ALA A 20 7.68 2.69 -13.30
CA ALA A 20 6.58 3.38 -12.64
C ALA A 20 6.93 3.80 -11.19
N CYS A 21 7.62 2.95 -10.41
CA CYS A 21 8.08 3.28 -9.05
C CYS A 21 9.02 4.49 -9.02
N ARG A 22 9.90 4.60 -10.02
CA ARG A 22 10.80 5.76 -10.17
C ARG A 22 10.02 7.04 -10.50
N ILE A 23 9.02 6.95 -11.38
CA ILE A 23 8.14 8.09 -11.70
C ILE A 23 7.33 8.49 -10.46
N LEU A 24 6.76 7.54 -9.73
CA LEU A 24 6.01 7.82 -8.49
C LEU A 24 6.83 8.59 -7.45
N THR A 25 8.15 8.41 -7.43
CA THR A 25 9.06 9.12 -6.51
C THR A 25 9.12 10.62 -6.81
N THR A 26 8.81 11.06 -8.03
CA THR A 26 8.76 12.48 -8.38
C THR A 26 7.49 13.17 -7.89
N PHE A 27 6.47 12.40 -7.49
CA PHE A 27 5.18 12.96 -7.08
C PHE A 27 5.30 13.64 -5.71
N PRO A 28 4.62 14.77 -5.48
CA PRO A 28 4.53 15.36 -4.14
C PRO A 28 3.90 14.36 -3.15
N LEU A 29 4.60 14.07 -2.05
CA LEU A 29 4.14 13.16 -0.99
C LEU A 29 2.70 13.38 -0.49
N PRO A 30 2.21 14.62 -0.25
CA PRO A 30 0.82 14.83 0.21
C PRO A 30 -0.21 14.44 -0.87
N SER A 31 0.08 14.76 -2.13
CA SER A 31 -0.76 14.41 -3.27
C SER A 31 -0.74 12.90 -3.51
N PHE A 32 0.44 12.28 -3.43
CA PHE A 32 0.61 10.84 -3.54
C PHE A 32 -0.18 10.07 -2.47
N SER A 33 -0.11 10.52 -1.21
CA SER A 33 -0.89 9.92 -0.11
C SER A 33 -2.40 10.01 -0.35
N SER A 34 -2.86 11.11 -0.97
CA SER A 34 -4.27 11.30 -1.33
C SER A 34 -4.69 10.38 -2.48
N VAL A 35 -3.82 10.19 -3.48
CA VAL A 35 -4.00 9.23 -4.57
C VAL A 35 -4.05 7.80 -4.02
N LEU A 36 -3.14 7.43 -3.12
CA LEU A 36 -3.12 6.12 -2.47
C LEU A 36 -4.41 5.82 -1.72
N LYS A 37 -4.90 6.76 -0.91
CA LYS A 37 -6.18 6.62 -0.19
C LYS A 37 -7.38 6.43 -1.15
N ARG A 38 -7.34 7.06 -2.31
CA ARG A 38 -8.39 6.91 -3.33
C ARG A 38 -8.30 5.54 -4.01
N LEU A 39 -7.08 5.09 -4.31
CA LEU A 39 -6.79 3.79 -4.91
C LEU A 39 -7.18 2.64 -3.99
N SER A 40 -6.76 2.66 -2.73
CA SER A 40 -7.12 1.65 -1.72
C SER A 40 -8.63 1.48 -1.59
N SER A 41 -9.38 2.59 -1.60
CA SER A 41 -10.84 2.58 -1.55
C SER A 41 -11.51 2.01 -2.82
N ARG A 42 -10.80 1.85 -3.93
CA ARG A 42 -11.38 1.45 -5.23
C ARG A 42 -10.73 0.24 -5.89
N VAL A 43 -9.61 -0.26 -5.36
CA VAL A 43 -8.84 -1.37 -5.93
C VAL A 43 -9.67 -2.65 -6.09
N HIS A 44 -10.64 -2.86 -5.19
CA HIS A 44 -11.54 -4.02 -5.22
C HIS A 44 -12.61 -3.96 -6.32
N LEU A 45 -12.92 -2.77 -6.86
CA LEU A 45 -14.02 -2.61 -7.80
C LEU A 45 -13.71 -3.16 -9.21
N ARG A 46 -12.47 -3.63 -9.46
CA ARG A 46 -11.96 -4.01 -10.80
C ARG A 46 -12.36 -3.00 -11.89
N SER A 47 -12.63 -1.75 -11.47
CA SER A 47 -13.25 -0.75 -12.32
C SER A 47 -12.17 -0.26 -13.26
N SER A 48 -12.49 -0.24 -14.54
CA SER A 48 -11.53 0.08 -15.61
C SER A 48 -10.88 1.47 -15.48
N THR A 49 -11.37 2.32 -14.56
CA THR A 49 -10.82 3.65 -14.29
C THR A 49 -10.81 3.99 -12.79
N TYR A 50 -9.62 4.31 -12.25
CA TYR A 50 -9.45 4.77 -10.86
C TYR A 50 -9.91 6.23 -10.67
N PHE A 51 -9.83 7.02 -11.74
CA PHE A 51 -10.17 8.44 -11.82
C PHE A 51 -10.96 8.71 -13.10
N THR A 52 -11.81 9.74 -13.11
CA THR A 52 -12.47 10.19 -14.35
C THR A 52 -11.43 10.71 -15.36
N PRO A 53 -11.75 10.77 -16.67
CA PRO A 53 -10.81 11.31 -17.66
C PRO A 53 -10.38 12.75 -17.35
N SER A 54 -11.30 13.59 -16.87
CA SER A 54 -11.01 14.97 -16.47
C SER A 54 -10.08 15.04 -15.25
N GLU A 55 -10.32 14.20 -14.23
CA GLU A 55 -9.44 14.10 -13.05
C GLU A 55 -8.05 13.56 -13.43
N SER A 56 -8.00 12.55 -14.29
CA SER A 56 -6.73 11.95 -14.76
C SER A 56 -5.89 12.97 -15.52
N SER A 57 -6.52 13.76 -16.39
CA SER A 57 -5.85 14.85 -17.12
C SER A 57 -5.33 15.94 -16.18
N SER A 58 -6.12 16.30 -15.17
CA SER A 58 -5.70 17.27 -14.14
C SER A 58 -4.54 16.73 -13.29
N LEU A 59 -4.60 15.47 -12.85
CA LEU A 59 -3.53 14.82 -12.08
C LEU A 59 -2.25 14.69 -12.91
N ALA A 60 -2.35 14.26 -14.17
CA ALA A 60 -1.19 14.17 -15.06
C ALA A 60 -0.50 15.53 -15.22
N SER A 61 -1.30 16.59 -15.40
CA SER A 61 -0.80 17.97 -15.49
C SER A 61 -0.18 18.44 -14.18
N GLN A 62 -0.79 18.15 -13.02
CA GLN A 62 -0.27 18.52 -11.70
C GLN A 62 1.04 17.80 -11.36
N PHE A 63 1.20 16.56 -11.80
CA PHE A 63 2.40 15.76 -11.56
C PHE A 63 3.47 15.91 -12.66
N GLY A 64 3.18 16.64 -13.73
CA GLY A 64 4.12 16.84 -14.84
C GLY A 64 4.43 15.54 -15.59
N VAL A 65 3.48 14.60 -15.66
CA VAL A 65 3.64 13.31 -16.34
C VAL A 65 2.66 13.17 -17.49
N THR A 66 2.96 12.27 -18.43
CA THR A 66 2.01 11.92 -19.48
C THR A 66 0.83 11.13 -18.93
N PRO A 67 -0.36 11.17 -19.57
CA PRO A 67 -1.50 10.36 -19.15
C PRO A 67 -1.20 8.84 -19.18
N LEU A 68 -0.31 8.40 -20.07
CA LEU A 68 0.14 7.01 -20.13
C LEU A 68 1.02 6.65 -18.93
N GLU A 69 1.98 7.50 -18.57
CA GLU A 69 2.80 7.33 -17.37
C GLU A 69 1.96 7.37 -16.09
N LEU A 70 0.97 8.26 -16.02
CA LEU A 70 0.03 8.30 -14.89
C LEU A 70 -0.73 6.97 -14.79
N SER A 71 -1.27 6.46 -15.90
CA SER A 71 -1.96 5.16 -15.92
C SER A 71 -1.04 4.03 -15.45
N ASP A 72 0.20 3.99 -15.93
CA ASP A 72 1.20 3.00 -15.53
C ASP A 72 1.54 3.09 -14.04
N CYS A 73 1.65 4.30 -13.49
CA CYS A 73 1.86 4.53 -12.07
C CYS A 73 0.67 4.06 -11.23
N LEU A 74 -0.56 4.37 -11.63
CA LEU A 74 -1.77 3.94 -10.93
C LEU A 74 -1.93 2.41 -10.98
N ASN A 75 -1.62 1.80 -12.12
CA ASN A 75 -1.61 0.34 -12.27
C ASN A 75 -0.54 -0.32 -11.41
N ALA A 76 0.66 0.26 -11.33
CA ALA A 76 1.72 -0.23 -10.43
C ALA A 76 1.26 -0.15 -8.96
N CYS A 77 0.64 0.96 -8.56
CA CYS A 77 0.10 1.08 -7.20
C CYS A 77 -0.99 0.03 -6.89
N GLY A 78 -1.93 -0.17 -7.81
CA GLY A 78 -2.97 -1.19 -7.68
C GLY A 78 -2.38 -2.61 -7.61
N TYR A 79 -1.42 -2.90 -8.48
CA TYR A 79 -0.70 -4.17 -8.49
C TYR A 79 0.00 -4.45 -7.15
N ALA A 80 0.71 -3.47 -6.58
CA ALA A 80 1.39 -3.65 -5.30
C ALA A 80 0.42 -3.98 -4.15
N LEU A 81 -0.73 -3.28 -4.08
CA LEU A 81 -1.77 -3.54 -3.08
C LEU A 81 -2.41 -4.92 -3.29
N GLU A 82 -2.65 -5.31 -4.54
CA GLU A 82 -3.23 -6.60 -4.89
C GLU A 82 -2.27 -7.75 -4.53
N GLN A 83 -0.97 -7.62 -4.84
CA GLN A 83 0.04 -8.62 -4.45
C GLN A 83 0.16 -8.73 -2.92
N CYS A 84 0.10 -7.62 -2.19
CA CYS A 84 0.12 -7.69 -0.72
C CYS A 84 -1.14 -8.35 -0.15
N ALA A 85 -2.29 -8.13 -0.78
CA ALA A 85 -3.54 -8.80 -0.41
C ALA A 85 -3.47 -10.32 -0.68
N TYR A 86 -2.86 -10.72 -1.80
CA TYR A 86 -2.79 -12.12 -2.22
C TYR A 86 -1.69 -12.94 -1.56
N SER A 87 -0.53 -12.32 -1.32
CA SER A 87 0.65 -12.99 -0.77
C SER A 87 0.81 -12.75 0.74
N SER A 88 -0.22 -12.22 1.42
CA SER A 88 -0.20 -11.90 2.86
C SER A 88 0.99 -11.04 3.32
N VAL A 89 1.57 -10.26 2.40
CA VAL A 89 2.78 -9.46 2.67
C VAL A 89 2.44 -8.33 3.65
N GLY A 90 3.19 -8.29 4.76
CA GLY A 90 3.10 -7.21 5.74
C GLY A 90 3.59 -5.86 5.22
N GLY A 91 3.28 -4.78 5.93
CA GLY A 91 3.66 -3.41 5.53
C GLY A 91 5.17 -3.21 5.33
N GLU A 92 6.00 -3.90 6.12
CA GLU A 92 7.47 -3.85 5.97
C GLU A 92 7.96 -4.58 4.71
N GLY A 93 7.31 -5.70 4.33
CA GLY A 93 7.63 -6.42 3.10
C GLY A 93 7.24 -5.63 1.85
N LEU A 94 6.10 -4.93 1.91
CA LEU A 94 5.66 -4.00 0.88
C LEU A 94 6.64 -2.82 0.73
N GLU A 95 6.99 -2.17 1.83
CA GLU A 95 7.96 -1.07 1.84
C GLU A 95 9.28 -1.49 1.21
N ARG A 96 9.84 -2.63 1.64
CA ARG A 96 11.10 -3.16 1.14
C ARG A 96 11.05 -3.51 -0.35
N THR A 97 9.95 -4.09 -0.82
CA THR A 97 9.78 -4.41 -2.25
C THR A 97 9.71 -3.15 -3.11
N LEU A 98 9.05 -2.09 -2.63
CA LEU A 98 8.98 -0.81 -3.33
C LEU A 98 10.34 -0.10 -3.36
N LEU A 99 11.08 -0.15 -2.25
CA LEU A 99 12.45 0.37 -2.20
C LEU A 99 13.38 -0.35 -3.18
N ASP A 100 13.33 -1.69 -3.25
CA ASP A 100 14.11 -2.48 -4.21
C ASP A 100 13.72 -2.16 -5.67
N ALA A 101 12.44 -1.86 -5.90
CA ALA A 101 11.95 -1.40 -7.20
C ALA A 101 12.41 0.03 -7.57
N GLY A 102 13.08 0.75 -6.66
CA GLY A 102 13.61 2.10 -6.87
C GLY A 102 12.63 3.22 -6.50
N MET A 103 11.62 2.94 -5.67
CA MET A 103 10.77 3.97 -5.07
C MET A 103 11.53 4.68 -3.94
N GLY A 104 11.34 6.00 -3.80
CA GLY A 104 11.92 6.78 -2.69
C GLY A 104 11.36 6.39 -1.32
N GLU A 105 12.17 6.51 -0.27
CA GLU A 105 11.82 6.12 1.11
C GLU A 105 10.55 6.79 1.63
N GLY A 106 10.36 8.08 1.32
CA GLY A 106 9.16 8.81 1.72
C GLY A 106 7.88 8.21 1.15
N HIS A 107 7.92 7.78 -0.12
CA HIS A 107 6.79 7.21 -0.85
C HIS A 107 6.55 5.74 -0.48
N ALA A 108 7.61 4.96 -0.33
CA ALA A 108 7.51 3.58 0.15
C ALA A 108 6.92 3.53 1.58
N GLY A 109 7.37 4.42 2.47
CA GLY A 109 6.81 4.56 3.81
C GLY A 109 5.36 5.07 3.80
N ALA A 110 4.96 5.91 2.85
CA ALA A 110 3.56 6.31 2.69
C ALA A 110 2.68 5.12 2.26
N PHE A 111 3.19 4.26 1.38
CA PHE A 111 2.57 3.00 0.98
C PHE A 111 2.36 2.07 2.18
N ARG A 112 3.40 1.87 2.98
CA ARG A 112 3.32 1.07 4.20
C ARG A 112 2.24 1.58 5.14
N ARG A 113 2.24 2.88 5.46
CA ARG A 113 1.24 3.49 6.36
C ARG A 113 -0.18 3.32 5.81
N ALA A 114 -0.36 3.45 4.50
CA ALA A 114 -1.65 3.22 3.86
C ALA A 114 -2.07 1.75 3.97
N TRP A 115 -1.16 0.81 3.76
CA TRP A 115 -1.40 -0.63 3.89
C TRP A 115 -1.70 -1.06 5.33
N GLU A 116 -0.95 -0.57 6.31
CA GLU A 116 -1.19 -0.85 7.74
C GLU A 116 -2.55 -0.32 8.20
N LYS A 117 -3.01 0.80 7.62
CA LYS A 117 -4.29 1.42 7.98
C LYS A 117 -5.48 0.83 7.24
N GLU A 118 -5.35 0.55 5.95
CA GLU A 118 -6.47 0.24 5.06
C GLU A 118 -6.40 -1.19 4.48
N GLY A 119 -5.27 -1.89 4.64
CA GLY A 119 -5.00 -3.20 4.06
C GLY A 119 -5.99 -4.28 4.49
N GLN A 120 -6.43 -4.29 5.76
CA GLN A 120 -7.44 -5.24 6.23
C GLN A 120 -8.80 -5.02 5.52
N GLY A 121 -9.16 -3.77 5.25
CA GLY A 121 -10.36 -3.42 4.47
C GLY A 121 -10.23 -3.85 3.01
N ILE A 122 -9.05 -3.67 2.41
CA ILE A 122 -8.75 -4.11 1.04
C ILE A 122 -8.89 -5.63 0.92
N VAL A 123 -8.28 -6.39 1.83
CA VAL A 123 -8.36 -7.87 1.86
C VAL A 123 -9.81 -8.32 2.04
N ASN A 124 -10.55 -7.70 2.96
CA ASN A 124 -11.97 -8.01 3.16
C ASN A 124 -12.81 -7.68 1.93
N ASN A 125 -12.54 -6.58 1.21
CA ASN A 125 -13.27 -6.24 0.00
C ASN A 125 -12.93 -7.19 -1.17
N PHE A 126 -11.69 -7.68 -1.27
CA PHE A 126 -11.35 -8.77 -2.18
C PHE A 126 -12.05 -10.08 -1.79
N ARG A 127 -12.27 -10.32 -0.49
CA ARG A 127 -13.00 -11.46 0.06
C ARG A 127 -14.52 -11.38 -0.14
N ASP A 128 -15.11 -10.19 -0.02
CA ASP A 128 -16.57 -9.98 -0.06
C ASP A 128 -17.07 -9.71 -1.49
N GLY A 129 -16.23 -9.04 -2.31
CA GLY A 129 -16.48 -8.76 -3.73
C GLY A 129 -16.49 -10.00 -4.64
N SER A 130 -16.25 -11.20 -4.12
CA SER A 130 -16.38 -12.49 -4.82
C SER A 130 -17.82 -13.02 -4.90
N GLY A 131 -18.82 -12.14 -4.91
CA GLY A 131 -20.19 -12.48 -5.29
C GLY A 131 -20.32 -12.47 -6.82
N VAL A 132 -20.51 -13.66 -7.41
CA VAL A 132 -20.76 -13.96 -8.86
C VAL A 132 -19.51 -14.27 -9.69
N GLY A 133 -19.00 -15.51 -9.57
CA GLY A 133 -18.11 -16.20 -10.52
C GLY A 133 -16.68 -15.63 -10.62
N THR A 134 -15.59 -16.37 -10.72
CA THR A 134 -15.34 -17.74 -11.18
C THR A 134 -13.88 -18.05 -10.81
N THR A 135 -13.61 -19.29 -10.41
CA THR A 135 -12.46 -20.08 -10.87
C THR A 135 -11.12 -19.35 -11.11
N MET A 136 -10.32 -19.19 -10.06
CA MET A 136 -8.97 -19.75 -9.98
C MET A 136 -8.39 -19.53 -8.58
N VAL A 137 -8.35 -20.65 -7.84
CA VAL A 137 -7.39 -20.96 -6.77
C VAL A 137 -7.28 -19.99 -5.60
N MET A 138 -8.12 -20.18 -4.59
CA MET A 138 -7.78 -19.87 -3.20
C MET A 138 -8.06 -21.07 -2.30
N ARG A 139 -7.37 -22.18 -2.59
CA ARG A 139 -7.12 -23.27 -1.63
C ARG A 139 -5.63 -23.25 -1.34
N GLY A 140 -5.18 -22.42 -0.40
CA GLY A 140 -3.78 -22.46 0.02
C GLY A 140 -3.18 -21.18 0.57
N VAL A 141 -3.87 -20.04 0.53
CA VAL A 141 -3.38 -18.84 1.22
C VAL A 141 -3.89 -18.88 2.65
N GLU A 142 -2.98 -19.12 3.59
CA GLU A 142 -3.22 -18.92 5.01
C GLU A 142 -3.36 -17.40 5.22
N TRP A 143 -4.61 -16.94 5.38
CA TRP A 143 -5.00 -15.53 5.46
C TRP A 143 -4.66 -14.85 6.79
N SER A 144 -3.66 -15.37 7.50
CA SER A 144 -3.19 -14.89 8.79
C SER A 144 -2.44 -13.58 8.60
N LEU A 145 -3.17 -12.48 8.47
CA LEU A 145 -2.61 -11.14 8.42
C LEU A 145 -2.00 -10.81 9.80
N GLY A 146 -0.69 -11.02 9.94
CA GLY A 146 0.09 -10.56 11.09
C GLY A 146 0.27 -9.04 11.05
N ILE A 147 -0.80 -8.26 11.22
CA ILE A 147 -0.68 -6.84 11.53
C ILE A 147 -0.14 -6.77 12.96
N ASN A 148 1.18 -6.78 13.12
CA ASN A 148 1.77 -6.38 14.39
C ASN A 148 1.50 -4.88 14.55
N MET A 149 0.68 -4.59 15.55
CA MET A 149 0.12 -3.28 15.87
C MET A 149 1.21 -2.30 16.29
N GLY A 150 1.90 -1.70 15.32
CA GLY A 150 2.81 -0.58 15.52
C GLY A 150 2.11 0.76 15.74
N ASN A 151 1.03 0.79 16.53
CA ASN A 151 0.48 2.04 17.06
C ASN A 151 0.49 1.97 18.59
N SER A 152 1.68 1.74 19.15
CA SER A 152 1.99 2.23 20.49
C SER A 152 1.96 3.75 20.41
N GLY A 153 0.78 4.33 20.63
CA GLY A 153 0.64 5.74 20.88
C GLY A 153 1.50 6.08 22.10
N ILE A 154 2.72 6.54 21.85
CA ILE A 154 3.51 7.31 22.79
C ILE A 154 2.69 8.59 23.03
N LYS A 155 1.78 8.52 24.01
CA LYS A 155 1.29 9.70 24.70
C LYS A 155 2.16 9.86 25.93
N ASN A 156 3.29 10.53 25.71
CA ASN A 156 4.02 11.21 26.77
C ASN A 156 3.13 12.35 27.30
N THR A 157 2.96 12.44 28.62
CA THR A 157 2.63 13.61 29.49
C THR A 157 1.75 13.13 30.65
N ARG A 158 2.03 13.35 31.94
CA ARG A 158 3.04 14.09 32.70
C ARG A 158 3.13 13.42 34.07
N GLU A 159 4.33 13.36 34.65
CA GLU A 159 4.46 13.23 36.10
C GLU A 159 3.74 14.40 36.79
N ALA A 160 2.90 14.07 37.77
CA ALA A 160 2.51 14.98 38.85
C ALA A 160 2.54 14.17 40.15
N THR A 161 3.66 14.31 40.84
CA THR A 161 3.91 13.89 42.21
C THR A 161 2.95 14.59 43.18
N ALA A 162 2.16 13.81 43.93
CA ALA A 162 1.57 14.22 45.21
C ALA A 162 1.38 12.96 46.07
N ARG A 163 2.35 12.67 46.95
CA ARG A 163 2.25 12.79 48.44
C ARG A 163 1.16 11.87 49.03
N ARG A 164 1.50 10.71 49.62
CA ARG A 164 2.20 10.46 50.90
C ARG A 164 1.33 10.85 52.13
N TRP A 165 0.79 9.81 52.81
CA TRP A 165 0.11 9.69 54.13
C TRP A 165 -1.08 10.59 54.45
N ASP A 166 -2.26 10.00 54.68
CA ASP A 166 -2.73 9.57 56.02
C ASP A 166 -3.59 8.31 55.87
#